data_AF-A0A3N5A1B5-F1
#
_entry.id   AF-A0A3N5A1B5-F1
#
_cell.length_a   1.000
_cell.length_b   1.000
_cell.length_c   1.000
_cell.angle_alpha   90.00
_cell.angle_beta   90.00
_cell.angle_gamma   90.00
#
_symmetry.space_group_name_H-M   'P 1'
#
loop_
_entity.id
_entity.type
_entity.pdbx_description
1 polymer ?
#
loop_
_entity_poly.entity_id
_entity_poly.type
_entity_poly.pdbx_seq_one_letter_code
_entity_poly.pdbx_strand_id
1 'polypeptide(L)'
;MLEFTFAGRVIEWRGPAPYYYLPVPEEESAEIREVAAMASYGWGVIPVVARIGEVDFETSLFPKDGGYLLPLKAAVRRPRQITVGDEISVEMTVRLPH
;
A
#
# COMPACT_ATOMS: atom_id res chain seq x y z
N MET A 1 -10.09 -12.87 1.88
CA MET A 1 -9.80 -11.43 2.00
C MET A 1 -9.01 -11.26 3.28
N LEU A 2 -7.87 -10.56 3.24
CA LEU A 2 -7.03 -10.27 4.41
C LEU A 2 -7.21 -8.79 4.74
N GLU A 3 -7.47 -8.46 6.01
CA GLU A 3 -7.70 -7.09 6.47
C GLU A 3 -6.77 -6.79 7.65
N PHE A 4 -6.11 -5.63 7.59
CA PHE A 4 -5.23 -5.17 8.66
C PHE A 4 -5.08 -3.65 8.64
N THR A 5 -4.56 -3.10 9.72
CA THR A 5 -4.25 -1.68 9.86
C THR A 5 -2.79 -1.52 10.19
N PHE A 6 -2.11 -0.60 9.52
CA PHE A 6 -0.71 -0.30 9.79
C PHE A 6 -0.44 1.19 9.69
N ALA A 7 0.63 1.63 10.34
CA ALA A 7 1.16 2.97 10.19
C ALA A 7 2.49 2.92 9.44
N GLY A 8 2.76 3.95 8.64
CA GLY A 8 4.01 4.06 7.91
C GLY A 8 4.40 5.51 7.67
N ARG A 9 5.67 5.71 7.33
CA ARG A 9 6.19 7.02 6.91
C ARG A 9 6.14 7.16 5.41
N VAL A 10 5.53 8.24 4.93
CA VAL A 10 5.44 8.52 3.49
C VAL A 10 6.82 8.83 2.93
N ILE A 11 7.17 8.13 1.85
CA ILE A 11 8.41 8.34 1.09
C ILE A 11 8.09 8.84 -0.32
N GLU A 12 9.07 9.47 -0.95
CA GLU A 12 9.04 9.76 -2.38
C GLU A 12 10.00 8.82 -3.09
N TRP A 13 9.57 8.22 -4.19
CA TRP A 13 10.41 7.32 -4.98
C TRP A 13 10.17 7.52 -6.49
N ARG A 14 11.27 7.55 -7.26
CA ARG A 14 11.39 7.81 -8.71
C ARG A 14 10.96 9.21 -9.22
N GLY A 15 11.96 9.95 -9.73
CA GLY A 15 11.90 10.77 -10.97
C GLY A 15 10.97 12.00 -10.96
N PRO A 16 11.01 12.86 -12.00
CA PRO A 16 10.34 14.15 -11.92
C PRO A 16 8.80 14.00 -11.81
N ALA A 17 8.28 14.64 -10.76
CA ALA A 17 6.89 14.81 -10.33
C ALA A 17 6.05 13.53 -10.10
N PRO A 18 5.39 13.44 -8.94
CA PRO A 18 5.95 12.72 -7.81
C PRO A 18 5.14 11.45 -7.50
N TYR A 19 5.82 10.32 -7.40
CA TYR A 19 5.20 9.13 -6.82
C TYR A 19 5.51 9.08 -5.33
N TYR A 20 4.47 9.33 -4.53
CA TYR A 20 4.48 9.13 -3.10
C TYR A 20 4.10 7.71 -2.78
N TYR A 21 4.80 7.10 -1.84
CA TYR A 21 4.55 5.74 -1.41
C TYR A 21 4.53 5.65 0.11
N LEU A 22 3.80 4.66 0.59
CA LEU A 22 3.84 4.23 1.97
C LEU A 22 4.42 2.81 2.00
N PRO A 23 5.61 2.60 2.60
CA PRO A 23 6.11 1.26 2.85
C PRO A 23 5.16 0.52 3.80
N VAL A 24 4.79 -0.70 3.43
CA VAL A 24 4.10 -1.62 4.33
C VAL A 24 5.15 -2.18 5.31
N PRO A 25 4.88 -2.23 6.61
CA PRO A 25 5.84 -2.77 7.56
C PRO A 25 6.11 -4.26 7.30
N GLU A 26 7.19 -4.75 7.89
CA GLU A 26 7.73 -6.08 7.59
C GLU A 26 6.77 -7.21 7.97
N GLU A 27 6.07 -7.07 9.09
CA GLU A 27 5.12 -8.05 9.61
C GLU A 27 3.95 -8.25 8.64
N GLU A 28 3.27 -7.18 8.26
CA GLU A 28 2.14 -7.25 7.33
C GLU A 28 2.62 -7.61 5.92
N SER A 29 3.84 -7.21 5.52
CA SER A 29 4.43 -7.65 4.27
C SER A 29 4.65 -9.17 4.23
N ALA A 30 5.03 -9.79 5.35
CA ALA A 30 5.17 -11.23 5.44
C ALA A 30 3.82 -11.94 5.29
N GLU A 31 2.77 -11.45 5.96
CA GLU A 31 1.41 -11.98 5.84
C GLU A 31 0.88 -11.87 4.41
N ILE A 32 1.02 -10.69 3.79
CA ILE A 32 0.63 -10.47 2.40
C ILE A 32 1.34 -11.46 1.47
N ARG A 33 2.64 -11.72 1.70
CA ARG A 33 3.43 -12.63 0.87
C ARG A 33 2.96 -14.07 1.00
N GLU A 34 2.69 -14.54 2.21
CA GLU A 34 2.17 -15.89 2.45
C GLU A 34 0.84 -16.10 1.72
N VAL A 35 -0.06 -15.12 1.86
CA VAL A 35 -1.36 -15.15 1.21
C VAL A 35 -1.26 -15.06 -0.31
N ALA A 36 -0.39 -14.20 -0.84
CA ALA A 36 -0.16 -14.07 -2.28
C ALA A 36 0.44 -15.34 -2.90
N ALA A 37 1.32 -16.04 -2.17
CA ALA A 37 1.89 -17.31 -2.61
C ALA A 37 0.82 -18.41 -2.75
N MET A 38 -0.15 -18.46 -1.81
CA MET A 38 -1.27 -19.41 -1.89
C MET A 38 -2.21 -19.12 -3.06
N ALA A 39 -2.40 -17.85 -3.42
CA ALA A 39 -3.28 -17.44 -4.52
C ALA A 39 -2.74 -17.79 -5.92
N SER A 40 -1.56 -18.41 -6.05
CA SER A 40 -0.99 -18.91 -7.32
C SER A 40 -0.92 -17.88 -8.44
N TYR A 41 -0.81 -16.58 -8.12
CA TYR A 41 -0.85 -15.52 -9.10
C TYR A 41 0.57 -15.07 -9.46
N GLY A 42 1.01 -15.40 -10.67
CA GLY A 42 2.25 -14.90 -11.30
C GLY A 42 2.18 -13.42 -11.70
N TRP A 43 1.63 -12.56 -10.84
CA TRP A 43 1.46 -11.13 -11.12
C TRP A 43 2.34 -10.28 -10.20
N GLY A 44 3.09 -9.37 -10.81
CA GLY A 44 4.03 -8.49 -10.12
C GLY A 44 3.42 -7.40 -9.22
N VAL A 45 2.10 -7.39 -8.98
CA VAL A 45 1.38 -6.42 -8.12
C VAL A 45 0.19 -7.07 -7.40
N ILE A 46 -0.11 -6.63 -6.17
CA ILE A 46 -1.17 -7.20 -5.32
C ILE A 46 -2.34 -6.21 -5.17
N PRO A 47 -3.57 -6.54 -5.62
CA PRO A 47 -4.70 -5.61 -5.56
C PRO A 47 -5.23 -5.44 -4.12
N VAL A 48 -5.45 -4.18 -3.73
CA VAL A 48 -5.90 -3.80 -2.40
C VAL A 48 -6.94 -2.68 -2.46
N VAL A 49 -7.79 -2.64 -1.44
CA VAL A 49 -8.54 -1.44 -1.06
C VAL A 49 -7.83 -0.87 0.15
N ALA A 50 -7.49 0.41 0.12
CA ALA A 50 -6.88 1.11 1.25
C ALA A 50 -7.77 2.26 1.68
N ARG A 51 -7.80 2.52 2.99
CA ARG A 51 -8.51 3.63 3.61
C ARG A 51 -7.55 4.50 4.39
N ILE A 52 -7.64 5.82 4.19
CA ILE A 52 -6.93 6.81 5.00
C ILE A 52 -7.96 7.80 5.54
N GLY A 53 -8.22 7.74 6.85
CA GLY A 53 -9.35 8.45 7.46
C GLY A 53 -10.66 8.01 6.79
N GLU A 54 -11.39 8.94 6.17
CA GLU A 54 -12.69 8.65 5.54
C GLU A 54 -12.62 8.36 4.03
N VAL A 55 -11.44 8.24 3.42
CA VAL A 55 -11.34 7.96 1.97
C VAL A 55 -10.80 6.58 1.72
N ASP A 56 -11.66 5.82 1.04
CA ASP A 56 -11.35 4.56 0.40
C ASP A 56 -10.80 4.79 -1.00
N PHE A 57 -9.79 4.01 -1.38
CA PHE A 57 -9.27 3.99 -2.72
C PHE A 57 -8.75 2.61 -3.10
N GLU A 58 -8.98 2.23 -4.35
CA GLU A 58 -8.47 0.99 -4.91
C GLU A 58 -7.12 1.23 -5.61
N THR A 59 -6.17 0.34 -5.35
CA THR A 59 -4.85 0.35 -5.96
C THR A 59 -4.20 -1.03 -5.91
N SER A 60 -2.93 -1.13 -6.31
CA SER A 60 -2.14 -2.33 -6.10
C SER A 60 -0.82 -2.02 -5.40
N LEU A 61 -0.38 -2.94 -4.54
CA LEU A 61 0.92 -2.90 -3.88
C LEU A 61 2.01 -3.31 -4.87
N PHE A 62 3.16 -2.65 -4.75
CA PHE A 62 4.36 -2.95 -5.54
C PHE A 62 5.41 -3.65 -4.68
N PRO A 63 5.96 -4.81 -5.08
CA PRO A 63 7.05 -5.45 -4.36
C PRO A 63 8.34 -4.61 -4.49
N LYS A 64 9.03 -4.38 -3.37
CA LYS A 64 10.28 -3.60 -3.30
C LYS A 64 11.12 -4.06 -2.11
N ASP A 65 12.39 -4.39 -2.35
CA ASP A 65 13.39 -4.69 -1.31
C ASP A 65 12.92 -5.72 -0.26
N GLY A 66 12.12 -6.71 -0.69
CA GLY A 66 11.51 -7.69 0.20
C GLY A 66 10.19 -7.26 0.85
N GLY A 67 9.85 -5.98 0.86
CA GLY A 67 8.55 -5.47 1.32
C GLY A 67 7.60 -5.11 0.18
N TYR A 68 6.54 -4.37 0.54
CA TYR A 68 5.59 -3.81 -0.41
C TYR A 68 5.45 -2.29 -0.25
N LEU A 69 5.19 -1.60 -1.35
CA LEU A 69 4.90 -0.17 -1.38
C LEU A 69 3.44 0.07 -1.79
N LEU A 70 2.73 0.84 -0.97
CA LEU A 70 1.40 1.36 -1.29
C LEU A 70 1.53 2.72 -2.00
N PRO A 71 1.13 2.85 -3.27
CA PRO A 71 1.15 4.14 -3.97
C PRO A 71 0.07 5.09 -3.44
N LEU A 72 0.48 6.32 -3.09
CA LEU A 72 -0.40 7.39 -2.62
C LEU A 72 -0.67 8.38 -3.77
N LYS A 73 -1.77 8.15 -4.49
CA LYS A 73 -2.20 9.01 -5.60
C LYS A 73 -2.48 10.43 -5.11
N ALA A 74 -2.24 11.44 -5.96
CA ALA A 74 -2.48 12.85 -5.62
C ALA A 74 -3.91 13.13 -5.14
N ALA A 75 -4.91 12.41 -5.68
CA ALA A 75 -6.32 12.53 -5.26
C ALA A 75 -6.57 12.09 -3.80
N VAL A 76 -5.78 11.15 -3.28
CA VAL A 76 -5.85 10.71 -1.88
C VAL A 76 -5.09 11.68 -0.99
N ARG A 77 -3.90 12.08 -1.45
CA ARG A 77 -2.90 12.79 -0.67
C ARG A 77 -3.18 14.29 -0.51
N ARG A 78 -3.56 14.97 -1.60
CA ARG A 78 -3.74 16.44 -1.62
C ARG A 78 -4.87 16.92 -0.70
N PRO A 79 -6.07 16.31 -0.67
CA PRO A 79 -7.14 16.75 0.22
C PRO A 79 -6.78 16.62 1.70
N ARG A 80 -5.84 15.75 2.04
CA ARG A 80 -5.36 15.48 3.41
C ARG A 80 -4.06 16.18 3.75
N GLN A 81 -3.50 16.96 2.80
CA GLN A 81 -2.21 17.60 2.94
C GLN A 81 -1.07 16.64 3.34
N ILE A 82 -1.19 15.35 3.01
CA ILE A 82 -0.15 14.37 3.29
C ILE A 82 1.07 14.74 2.43
N THR A 83 2.25 14.74 3.04
CA THR A 83 3.57 15.10 2.50
C THR A 83 4.60 13.97 2.71
N VAL A 84 5.82 14.11 2.18
CA VAL A 84 6.91 13.15 2.53
C VAL A 84 7.30 13.36 3.98
N GLY A 85 7.54 12.26 4.69
CA GLY A 85 7.92 12.28 6.10
C GLY A 85 6.74 12.16 7.06
N ASP A 86 5.52 12.37 6.58
CA ASP A 86 4.31 12.21 7.40
C ASP A 86 4.12 10.75 7.78
N GLU A 87 3.70 10.54 9.02
CA GLU A 87 3.26 9.26 9.53
C GLU A 87 1.75 9.15 9.37
N ILE A 88 1.30 8.15 8.60
CA ILE A 88 -0.12 7.95 8.30
C ILE A 88 -0.53 6.53 8.66
N SER A 89 -1.76 6.40 9.19
CA SER A 89 -2.41 5.11 9.41
C SER A 89 -3.27 4.75 8.20
N VAL A 90 -3.22 3.48 7.81
CA VAL A 90 -3.96 2.91 6.68
C VAL A 90 -4.67 1.66 7.14
N GLU A 91 -5.99 1.59 6.94
CA GLU A 91 -6.70 0.31 6.94
C GLU A 91 -6.61 -0.27 5.53
N MET A 92 -6.28 -1.55 5.41
CA MET A 92 -6.07 -2.19 4.13
C MET A 92 -6.77 -3.54 4.05
N THR A 93 -7.38 -3.77 2.89
CA THR A 93 -8.06 -5.00 2.53
C THR A 93 -7.41 -5.57 1.27
N VAL A 94 -6.73 -6.72 1.40
CA VAL A 94 -6.18 -7.46 0.28
C VAL A 94 -7.27 -8.30 -0.37
N ARG A 95 -7.54 -8.01 -1.65
CA ARG A 95 -8.49 -8.77 -2.45
C ARG A 95 -7.78 -9.95 -3.08
N LEU A 96 -8.09 -11.15 -2.61
CA LEU A 96 -7.63 -12.39 -3.23
C LEU A 96 -8.68 -12.81 -4.26
N PRO A 97 -8.29 -13.12 -5.51
CA PRO A 97 -9.20 -13.77 -6.44
C PRO A 97 -9.54 -15.16 -5.91
N HIS A 98 -10.82 -15.54 -6.01
CA HIS A 98 -11.28 -16.91 -5.80
C HIS A 98 -10.92 -17.81 -6.99
#